data_AF-A0A165JMF1-F1
#
_entry.id   AF-A0A165JMF1-F1
#
_cell.length_a   1.000
_cell.length_b   1.000
_cell.length_c   1.000
_cell.angle_alpha   90.00
_cell.angle_beta   90.00
_cell.angle_gamma   90.00
#
_symmetry.space_group_name_H-M   'P 1'
#
loop_
_entity.id
_entity.type
_entity.pdbx_description
1 polymer ?
#
loop_
_entity_poly.entity_id
_entity_poly.type
_entity_poly.pdbx_seq_one_letter_code
_entity_poly.pdbx_strand_id
1 'polypeptide(L)'
;MLRSTDRERLRAVLGEVLSSSTPVMAHSASGVADASVLDSLYEEILTAARETFATRNRERNALLPVQQLPCDVLRYLATFLSFRERVLAGTVCSYWRECLITDERIWRSPILGWDAYHHTQMAINLFGRARNRLEHLGIQSDALYADGTILPPVIEPCMSGLTSLTISLRNTDVDSPWVRVLAFPAPNLEILRVSKTNDGVFELPSNIFDNSCPKLRTVLLHGTLPPMPPCLAFENVTTLGYFDFSTMGSDSVSSRLPLTPNLERLIVSSVRYLFPGQEAAWTIPPLLKTFHVRRNITDGVFSALQSSVFSRGGHVLCYDPIAMYTDTIMFRFSRPSRLDVQWIGRSMNLSLVVYNDVGASNGVSLIGETDVARLFEFSVVQVLHVTALTLPDTLWQQLCTLSAHRTFDNLTSLTVHLTHAGPHDSTYTHLFILQDPPLSTLCPALTHVRLIHDAMRGSAFGAYLRATADNVKHWLPSSVSSLYVRGIVIIDPGLEELRSDVEIEVAAFQPDDLSLSEDDTNWNYVFPVDEAWRL
;
A
#
# COMPACT_ATOMS: atom_id res chain seq x y z
N MET A 1 22.50 4.19 5.95
CA MET A 1 23.00 2.81 6.09
C MET A 1 24.50 2.83 6.30
N LEU A 2 25.04 2.08 7.27
CA LEU A 2 26.48 1.87 7.45
C LEU A 2 27.07 1.08 6.27
N ARG A 3 28.28 1.44 5.81
CA ARG A 3 29.02 0.69 4.78
C ARG A 3 29.44 -0.67 5.35
N SER A 4 29.64 -1.68 4.50
CA SER A 4 30.00 -3.06 4.91
C SER A 4 31.27 -3.09 5.77
N THR A 5 32.28 -2.31 5.39
CA THR A 5 33.55 -2.17 6.11
C THR A 5 33.38 -1.58 7.52
N ASP A 6 32.42 -0.68 7.71
CA ASP A 6 32.14 -0.07 9.01
C ASP A 6 31.37 -1.05 9.92
N ARG A 7 30.55 -1.93 9.34
CA ARG A 7 29.88 -3.02 10.09
C ARG A 7 30.86 -4.08 10.57
N GLU A 8 31.84 -4.44 9.74
CA GLU A 8 32.88 -5.40 10.12
C GLU A 8 33.80 -4.83 11.19
N ARG A 9 34.18 -3.55 11.08
CA ARG A 9 34.91 -2.85 12.14
C ARG A 9 34.11 -2.75 13.44
N LEU A 10 32.82 -2.41 13.37
CA LEU A 10 31.96 -2.36 14.56
C LEU A 10 31.83 -3.75 15.19
N ARG A 11 31.68 -4.81 14.40
CA ARG A 11 31.67 -6.20 14.90
C ARG A 11 33.00 -6.60 15.54
N ALA A 12 34.13 -6.21 14.96
CA ALA A 12 35.45 -6.49 15.52
C ALA A 12 35.64 -5.77 16.86
N VAL A 13 35.29 -4.47 16.94
CA VAL A 13 35.38 -3.69 18.17
C VAL A 13 34.42 -4.23 19.24
N LEU A 14 33.18 -4.57 18.88
CA LEU A 14 32.24 -5.19 19.81
C LEU A 14 32.73 -6.58 20.29
N GLY A 15 33.37 -7.36 19.41
CA GLY A 15 33.98 -8.65 19.78
C GLY A 15 35.20 -8.50 20.68
N GLU A 16 35.98 -7.44 20.50
CA GLU A 16 37.15 -7.10 21.32
C GLU A 16 36.73 -6.55 22.68
N VAL A 17 35.68 -5.72 22.73
CA VAL A 17 35.05 -5.24 23.96
C VAL A 17 34.39 -6.41 24.71
N LEU A 18 33.65 -7.29 24.05
CA LEU A 18 33.06 -8.48 24.69
C LEU A 18 34.11 -9.44 25.24
N SER A 19 35.26 -9.59 24.58
CA SER A 19 36.35 -10.48 25.02
C SER A 19 37.27 -9.85 26.08
N SER A 20 37.36 -8.52 26.15
CA SER A 20 38.11 -7.79 27.19
C SER A 20 37.27 -7.43 28.42
N SER A 21 35.95 -7.29 28.26
CA SER A 21 35.00 -6.87 29.29
C SER A 21 34.18 -8.02 29.87
N THR A 22 34.38 -9.26 29.42
CA THR A 22 33.97 -10.44 30.20
C THR A 22 35.03 -10.67 31.27
N PRO A 23 34.80 -10.30 32.54
CA PRO A 23 35.63 -10.87 33.59
C PRO A 23 35.32 -12.37 33.57
N VAL A 24 36.36 -13.18 33.69
CA VAL A 24 36.30 -14.63 33.91
C VAL A 24 35.46 -15.03 35.15
N MET A 25 34.82 -14.07 35.83
CA MET A 25 33.98 -14.23 37.03
C MET A 25 32.52 -13.75 36.89
N ALA A 26 32.05 -13.34 35.71
CA ALA A 26 30.62 -12.99 35.51
C ALA A 26 29.72 -14.22 35.26
N HIS A 27 30.24 -15.43 35.53
CA HIS A 27 29.46 -16.65 35.54
C HIS A 27 29.24 -17.07 36.98
N SER A 28 28.00 -17.40 37.35
CA SER A 28 27.79 -18.26 38.53
C SER A 28 28.56 -19.57 38.33
N ALA A 29 28.78 -20.35 39.40
CA ALA A 29 29.47 -21.65 39.31
C ALA A 29 28.84 -22.64 38.27
N SER A 30 27.64 -22.33 37.75
CA SER A 30 26.95 -23.05 36.68
C SER A 30 27.10 -22.45 35.27
N GLY A 31 27.96 -21.45 35.05
CA GLY A 31 28.27 -20.94 33.71
C GLY A 31 27.26 -19.91 33.16
N VAL A 32 26.32 -19.42 33.95
CA VAL A 32 25.29 -18.46 33.50
C VAL A 32 25.82 -17.04 33.67
N ALA A 33 25.88 -16.28 32.56
CA ALA A 33 26.29 -14.87 32.58
C ALA A 33 25.31 -14.04 33.43
N ASP A 34 25.82 -13.26 34.38
CA ASP A 34 25.03 -12.34 35.19
C ASP A 34 24.41 -11.26 34.28
N ALA A 35 23.08 -11.20 34.24
CA ALA A 35 22.33 -10.27 33.42
C ALA A 35 22.73 -8.80 33.70
N SER A 36 23.12 -8.48 34.94
CA SER A 36 23.53 -7.12 35.32
C SER A 36 24.83 -6.67 34.64
N VAL A 37 25.75 -7.61 34.34
CA VAL A 37 27.01 -7.31 33.63
C VAL A 37 26.75 -7.07 32.15
N LEU A 38 25.84 -7.83 31.55
CA LEU A 38 25.41 -7.63 30.16
C LEU A 38 24.67 -6.30 30.00
N ASP A 39 23.82 -5.93 30.95
CA ASP A 39 23.13 -4.64 30.97
C ASP A 39 24.13 -3.48 31.10
N SER A 40 25.12 -3.59 32.00
CA SER A 40 26.18 -2.58 32.14
C SER A 40 26.99 -2.40 30.87
N LEU A 41 27.39 -3.50 30.23
CA LEU A 41 28.15 -3.46 28.98
C LEU A 41 27.32 -2.86 27.84
N TYR A 42 26.03 -3.19 27.79
CA TYR A 42 25.11 -2.63 26.80
C TYR A 42 24.97 -1.11 26.97
N GLU A 43 24.86 -0.61 28.20
CA GLU A 43 24.83 0.83 28.49
C GLU A 43 26.15 1.53 28.14
N GLU A 44 27.31 0.90 28.37
CA GLU A 44 28.62 1.44 27.95
C GLU A 44 28.72 1.56 26.42
N ILE A 45 28.30 0.52 25.69
CA ILE A 45 28.27 0.53 24.22
C ILE A 45 27.33 1.63 23.72
N LEU A 46 26.13 1.75 24.30
CA LEU A 46 25.19 2.81 23.95
C LEU A 46 25.75 4.19 24.22
N THR A 47 26.46 4.37 25.33
CA THR A 47 27.11 5.63 25.70
C THR A 47 28.20 6.00 24.70
N ALA A 48 29.14 5.10 24.42
CA ALA A 48 30.20 5.33 23.44
C ALA A 48 29.67 5.59 22.02
N ALA A 49 28.62 4.87 21.62
CA ALA A 49 27.94 5.11 20.34
C ALA A 49 27.30 6.51 20.31
N ARG A 50 26.58 6.91 21.37
CA ARG A 50 25.96 8.25 21.49
C ARG A 50 27.01 9.35 21.40
N GLU A 51 28.14 9.22 22.09
CA GLU A 51 29.24 10.19 22.06
C GLU A 51 29.88 10.31 20.67
N THR A 52 30.11 9.17 20.01
CA THR A 52 30.66 9.12 18.65
C THR A 52 29.72 9.76 17.64
N PHE A 53 28.42 9.41 17.69
CA PHE A 53 27.40 10.03 16.84
C PHE A 53 27.27 11.53 17.13
N ALA A 54 27.30 11.94 18.39
CA ALA A 54 27.27 13.36 18.75
C ALA A 54 28.47 14.11 18.14
N THR A 55 29.68 13.53 18.19
CA THR A 55 30.90 14.12 17.61
C THR A 55 30.79 14.23 16.10
N ARG A 56 30.45 13.13 15.40
CA ARG A 56 30.22 13.12 13.94
C ARG A 56 29.12 14.11 13.51
N ASN A 57 28.04 14.21 14.28
CA ASN A 57 26.96 15.14 14.00
C ASN A 57 27.40 16.59 14.21
N ARG A 58 28.24 16.90 15.22
CA ARG A 58 28.84 18.23 15.39
C ARG A 58 29.74 18.59 14.21
N GLU A 59 30.62 17.70 13.78
CA GLU A 59 31.50 17.91 12.62
C GLU A 59 30.69 18.14 11.34
N ARG A 60 29.68 17.31 11.10
CA ARG A 60 28.80 17.47 9.94
C ARG A 60 27.95 18.74 10.01
N ASN A 61 27.47 19.10 11.20
CA ASN A 61 26.78 20.37 11.42
C ASN A 61 27.72 21.57 11.25
N ALA A 62 29.02 21.44 11.49
CA ALA A 62 29.97 22.52 11.19
C ALA A 62 30.12 22.73 9.68
N LEU A 63 30.01 21.67 8.87
CA LEU A 63 30.08 21.74 7.40
C LEU A 63 28.76 22.21 6.76
N LEU A 64 27.63 21.79 7.34
CA LEU A 64 26.29 22.16 6.92
C LEU A 64 25.51 22.51 8.19
N PRO A 65 25.43 23.78 8.59
CA PRO A 65 24.84 24.17 9.86
C PRO A 65 23.32 24.00 9.80
N VAL A 66 22.86 22.76 9.97
CA VAL A 66 21.43 22.43 10.09
C VAL A 66 20.82 23.14 11.31
N GLN A 67 21.66 23.54 12.27
CA GLN A 67 21.31 24.39 13.41
C GLN A 67 21.08 25.86 13.05
N GLN A 68 21.51 26.32 11.86
CA GLN A 68 21.32 27.68 11.34
C GLN A 68 20.21 27.75 10.28
N LEU A 69 19.49 26.65 10.03
CA LEU A 69 18.34 26.72 9.12
C LEU A 69 17.33 27.73 9.65
N PRO A 70 16.76 28.60 8.78
CA PRO A 70 15.68 29.49 9.18
C PRO A 70 14.52 28.69 9.82
N CYS A 71 13.88 29.23 10.85
CA CYS A 71 12.78 28.53 11.54
C CYS A 71 11.70 28.04 10.56
N ASP A 72 11.39 28.79 9.52
CA ASP A 72 10.36 28.40 8.55
C ASP A 72 10.76 27.17 7.72
N VAL A 73 12.05 27.03 7.39
CA VAL A 73 12.57 25.84 6.73
C VAL A 73 12.50 24.64 7.68
N LEU A 74 12.87 24.83 8.96
CA LEU A 74 12.76 23.76 9.96
C LEU A 74 11.32 23.31 10.19
N ARG A 75 10.38 24.27 10.26
CA ARG A 75 8.95 24.01 10.43
C ARG A 75 8.40 23.24 9.22
N TYR A 76 8.77 23.65 8.02
CA TYR A 76 8.39 22.96 6.78
C TYR A 76 8.98 21.55 6.72
N LEU A 77 10.26 21.37 7.07
CA LEU A 77 10.86 20.02 7.14
C LEU A 77 10.13 19.13 8.16
N ALA A 78 9.72 19.69 9.29
CA ALA A 78 8.99 18.97 10.31
C ALA A 78 7.58 18.52 9.89
N THR A 79 6.98 19.10 8.84
CA THR A 79 5.69 18.60 8.33
C THR A 79 5.82 17.24 7.63
N PHE A 80 7.02 16.89 7.15
CA PHE A 80 7.30 15.57 6.56
C PHE A 80 7.64 14.49 7.60
N LEU A 81 7.88 14.89 8.85
CA LEU A 81 8.23 13.97 9.93
C LEU A 81 6.98 13.34 10.54
N SER A 82 7.07 12.08 10.97
CA SER A 82 6.05 11.47 11.83
C SER A 82 6.00 12.18 13.19
N PHE A 83 4.90 12.00 13.94
CA PHE A 83 4.76 12.61 15.27
C PHE A 83 5.94 12.27 16.20
N ARG A 84 6.37 11.00 16.22
CA ARG A 84 7.54 10.55 17.00
C ARG A 84 8.82 11.27 16.58
N GLU A 85 9.05 11.40 15.28
CA GLU A 85 10.23 12.09 14.75
C GLU A 85 10.21 13.58 15.05
N ARG A 86 9.04 14.25 15.07
CA ARG A 86 8.92 15.66 15.49
C ARG A 86 9.29 15.85 16.96
N VAL A 87 8.83 14.95 17.83
CA VAL A 87 9.19 14.97 19.25
C VAL A 87 10.70 14.83 19.43
N LEU A 88 11.34 13.90 18.70
CA LEU A 88 12.79 13.74 18.69
C LEU A 88 13.53 14.92 18.07
N ALA A 89 12.99 15.54 17.01
CA ALA A 89 13.56 16.74 16.42
C ALA A 89 13.60 17.91 17.43
N GLY A 90 12.59 17.99 18.29
CA GLY A 90 12.55 18.95 19.39
C GLY A 90 13.59 18.72 20.50
N THR A 91 14.31 17.59 20.51
CA THR A 91 15.39 17.33 21.47
C THR A 91 16.78 17.59 20.91
N VAL A 92 16.89 17.96 19.62
CA VAL A 92 18.18 18.20 18.95
C VAL A 92 18.94 19.38 19.58
N CYS A 93 18.28 20.54 19.72
CA CYS A 93 18.81 21.73 20.39
C CYS A 93 17.68 22.68 20.81
N SER A 94 17.99 23.68 21.63
CA SER A 94 17.01 24.69 22.09
C SER A 94 16.37 25.46 20.95
N TYR A 95 17.14 25.83 19.92
CA TYR A 95 16.63 26.55 18.76
C TYR A 95 15.58 25.75 17.97
N TRP A 96 15.87 24.47 17.68
CA TRP A 96 14.90 23.58 17.02
C TRP A 96 13.65 23.41 17.88
N ARG A 97 13.83 23.19 19.19
CA ARG A 97 12.72 23.08 20.12
C ARG A 97 11.80 24.30 20.08
N GLU A 98 12.37 25.50 20.08
CA GLU A 98 11.62 26.75 20.04
C GLU A 98 10.91 26.96 18.70
N CYS A 99 11.60 26.76 17.56
CA CYS A 99 10.99 26.87 16.24
C CYS A 99 9.82 25.89 16.08
N LEU A 100 9.96 24.65 16.57
CA LEU A 100 8.97 23.59 16.40
C LEU A 100 7.79 23.71 17.38
N ILE A 101 8.03 24.01 18.66
CA ILE A 101 6.95 24.10 19.67
C ILE A 101 5.98 25.24 19.37
N THR A 102 6.48 26.34 18.78
CA THR A 102 5.67 27.55 18.53
C THR A 102 4.73 27.45 17.33
N ASP A 103 4.98 26.52 16.40
CA ASP A 103 4.15 26.36 15.20
C ASP A 103 3.03 25.33 15.46
N GLU A 104 1.80 25.82 15.60
CA GLU A 104 0.62 24.98 15.84
C GLU A 104 0.40 23.90 14.77
N ARG A 105 0.79 24.16 13.51
CA ARG A 105 0.54 23.27 12.36
C ARG A 105 1.25 21.93 12.52
N ILE A 106 2.43 21.96 13.13
CA ILE A 106 3.28 20.79 13.39
C ILE A 106 2.62 19.85 14.40
N TRP A 107 1.70 20.36 15.23
CA TRP A 107 1.08 19.61 16.33
C TRP A 107 -0.40 19.26 16.07
N ARG A 108 -0.95 19.52 14.87
CA ARG A 108 -2.36 19.23 14.54
C ARG A 108 -2.69 17.74 14.33
N SER A 109 -1.67 16.87 14.29
CA SER A 109 -1.81 15.44 14.02
C SER A 109 -1.11 14.54 15.06
N PRO A 110 -1.43 14.64 16.36
CA PRO A 110 -0.78 13.83 17.39
C PRO A 110 -1.27 12.37 17.38
N ILE A 111 -0.38 11.47 17.81
CA ILE A 111 -0.72 10.10 18.19
C ILE A 111 -0.47 9.98 19.70
N LEU A 112 -1.52 9.70 20.45
CA LEU A 112 -1.49 9.52 21.90
C LEU A 112 -1.40 8.03 22.22
N GLY A 113 -0.25 7.61 22.74
CA GLY A 113 -0.17 6.38 23.53
C GLY A 113 -0.83 6.62 24.88
N TRP A 114 -1.73 5.73 25.26
CA TRP A 114 -2.51 5.76 26.49
C TRP A 114 -2.24 4.48 27.28
N ASP A 115 -1.08 4.49 27.94
CA ASP A 115 -0.60 3.45 28.84
C ASP A 115 -0.32 4.07 30.22
N ALA A 116 -1.23 3.87 31.17
CA ALA A 116 -1.14 4.33 32.57
C ALA A 116 -1.14 5.87 32.80
N TYR A 117 -1.17 6.25 34.09
CA TYR A 117 -1.49 7.59 34.63
C TYR A 117 -0.61 8.77 34.17
N HIS A 118 0.51 8.54 33.48
CA HIS A 118 1.50 9.59 33.21
C HIS A 118 1.27 10.39 31.91
N HIS A 119 0.30 10.01 31.07
CA HIS A 119 0.13 10.61 29.73
C HIS A 119 -0.88 11.76 29.65
N THR A 120 -1.71 11.98 30.68
CA THR A 120 -2.71 13.06 30.68
C THR A 120 -2.08 14.45 30.52
N GLN A 121 -1.09 14.78 31.34
CA GLN A 121 -0.48 16.12 31.29
C GLN A 121 0.22 16.35 29.95
N MET A 122 0.80 15.29 29.38
CA MET A 122 1.40 15.35 28.05
C MET A 122 0.34 15.62 26.97
N ALA A 123 -0.81 14.94 27.02
CA ALA A 123 -1.92 15.19 26.09
C ALA A 123 -2.44 16.63 26.21
N ILE A 124 -2.68 17.12 27.43
CA ILE A 124 -3.10 18.51 27.68
C ILE A 124 -2.07 19.49 27.10
N ASN A 125 -0.78 19.27 27.35
CA ASN A 125 0.29 20.13 26.82
C ASN A 125 0.35 20.10 25.29
N LEU A 126 0.16 18.92 24.67
CA LEU A 126 0.15 18.76 23.22
C LEU A 126 -1.05 19.47 22.59
N PHE A 127 -2.23 19.33 23.18
CA PHE A 127 -3.45 19.96 22.67
C PHE A 127 -3.38 21.49 22.84
N GLY A 128 -2.80 21.96 23.95
CA GLY A 128 -2.45 23.36 24.15
C GLY A 128 -1.53 23.91 23.06
N ARG A 129 -0.52 23.13 22.61
CA ARG A 129 0.36 23.53 21.48
C ARG A 129 -0.38 23.62 20.16
N ALA A 130 -1.33 22.72 19.92
CA ALA A 130 -2.20 22.78 18.75
C ALA A 130 -3.33 23.81 18.87
N ARG A 131 -3.41 24.54 20.00
CA ARG A 131 -4.50 25.49 20.32
C ARG A 131 -5.89 24.87 20.16
N ASN A 132 -6.04 23.60 20.50
CA ASN A 132 -7.26 22.81 20.33
C ASN A 132 -7.77 22.73 18.87
N ARG A 133 -6.90 23.00 17.88
CA ARG A 133 -7.19 22.89 16.44
C ARG A 133 -6.56 21.62 15.86
N LEU A 134 -6.91 20.48 16.44
CA LEU A 134 -6.48 19.19 15.90
C LEU A 134 -7.24 18.90 14.62
N GLU A 135 -6.52 18.42 13.60
CA GLU A 135 -7.10 17.92 12.35
C GLU A 135 -7.17 16.39 12.40
N HIS A 136 -6.12 15.76 12.91
CA HIS A 136 -6.02 14.31 13.01
C HIS A 136 -5.70 13.91 14.44
N LEU A 137 -6.39 12.90 14.98
CA LEU A 137 -6.09 12.36 16.31
C LEU A 137 -5.96 10.84 16.25
N GLY A 138 -4.81 10.33 16.68
CA GLY A 138 -4.60 8.91 16.96
C GLY A 138 -4.65 8.65 18.46
N ILE A 139 -5.40 7.64 18.89
CA ILE A 139 -5.45 7.13 20.26
C ILE A 139 -5.04 5.67 20.22
N GLN A 140 -4.04 5.30 20.99
CA GLN A 140 -3.52 3.94 21.09
C GLN A 140 -3.51 3.53 22.56
N SER A 141 -4.14 2.41 22.92
CA SER A 141 -4.12 1.90 24.29
C SER A 141 -3.72 0.44 24.29
N ASP A 142 -2.65 0.10 25.00
CA ASP A 142 -2.17 -1.28 25.17
C ASP A 142 -2.45 -1.85 26.58
N ALA A 143 -3.02 -1.05 27.47
CA ALA A 143 -3.18 -1.39 28.88
C ALA A 143 -4.56 -2.00 29.22
N LEU A 144 -4.55 -3.12 29.95
CA LEU A 144 -5.73 -3.79 30.51
C LEU A 144 -6.53 -2.91 31.50
N TYR A 145 -5.85 -2.00 32.21
CA TYR A 145 -6.42 -1.20 33.31
C TYR A 145 -6.23 0.30 33.13
N ALA A 146 -6.24 0.80 31.90
CA ALA A 146 -6.19 2.24 31.69
C ALA A 146 -7.41 2.91 32.32
N ASP A 147 -7.20 3.71 33.38
CA ASP A 147 -8.19 4.64 33.90
C ASP A 147 -8.40 5.77 32.87
N GLY A 148 -9.16 5.47 31.82
CA GLY A 148 -9.42 6.44 30.77
C GLY A 148 -10.54 7.42 31.13
N THR A 149 -10.96 7.53 32.39
CA THR A 149 -11.95 8.56 32.81
C THR A 149 -11.48 9.97 32.49
N ILE A 150 -10.16 10.15 32.34
CA ILE A 150 -9.49 11.41 32.04
C ILE A 150 -9.47 11.72 30.54
N LEU A 151 -9.64 10.72 29.68
CA LEU A 151 -9.54 10.90 28.23
C LEU A 151 -10.67 11.76 27.65
N PRO A 152 -11.96 11.55 28.02
CA PRO A 152 -13.05 12.32 27.43
C PRO A 152 -12.94 13.84 27.65
N PRO A 153 -12.67 14.37 28.86
CA PRO A 153 -12.54 15.82 29.09
C PRO A 153 -11.40 16.46 28.29
N VAL A 154 -10.34 15.71 27.97
CA VAL A 154 -9.20 16.22 27.21
C VAL A 154 -9.50 16.27 25.71
N ILE A 155 -10.27 15.30 25.19
CA ILE A 155 -10.58 15.19 23.76
C ILE A 155 -11.81 16.01 23.37
N GLU A 156 -12.83 16.11 24.23
CA GLU A 156 -14.08 16.82 23.93
C GLU A 156 -13.87 18.20 23.25
N PRO A 157 -12.96 19.09 23.71
CA PRO A 157 -12.82 20.42 23.12
C PRO A 157 -12.32 20.42 21.66
N CYS A 158 -11.65 19.35 21.22
CA CYS A 158 -11.08 19.27 19.88
C CYS A 158 -11.96 18.50 18.87
N MET A 159 -12.97 17.75 19.33
CA MET A 159 -13.81 16.89 18.47
C MET A 159 -14.49 17.65 17.33
N SER A 160 -14.88 18.91 17.57
CA SER A 160 -15.51 19.75 16.54
C SER A 160 -14.58 20.13 15.38
N GLY A 161 -13.26 20.12 15.59
CA GLY A 161 -12.24 20.46 14.59
C GLY A 161 -11.65 19.26 13.85
N LEU A 162 -11.83 18.04 14.38
CA LEU A 162 -11.22 16.84 13.81
C LEU A 162 -11.82 16.47 12.44
N THR A 163 -10.94 16.15 11.49
CA THR A 163 -11.28 15.55 10.19
C THR A 163 -10.97 14.06 10.17
N SER A 164 -10.05 13.59 11.03
CA SER A 164 -9.72 12.16 11.15
C SER A 164 -9.51 11.73 12.60
N LEU A 165 -10.14 10.61 12.96
CA LEU A 165 -10.00 9.96 14.26
C LEU A 165 -9.59 8.50 14.08
N THR A 166 -8.49 8.11 14.71
CA THR A 166 -8.01 6.73 14.77
C THR A 166 -7.96 6.27 16.21
N ILE A 167 -8.61 5.15 16.51
CA ILE A 167 -8.62 4.53 17.84
C ILE A 167 -8.09 3.10 17.66
N SER A 168 -6.99 2.76 18.34
CA SER A 168 -6.40 1.42 18.35
C SER A 168 -6.31 0.93 19.78
N LEU A 169 -6.93 -0.21 20.04
CA LEU A 169 -7.18 -0.74 21.36
C LEU A 169 -6.67 -2.17 21.41
N ARG A 170 -5.68 -2.41 22.27
CA ARG A 170 -5.16 -3.74 22.56
C ARG A 170 -5.41 -4.05 24.02
N ASN A 171 -5.93 -5.24 24.26
CA ASN A 171 -6.24 -5.79 25.58
C ASN A 171 -7.17 -4.90 26.44
N THR A 172 -8.03 -4.08 25.85
CA THR A 172 -8.97 -3.22 26.61
C THR A 172 -10.38 -3.81 26.72
N ASP A 173 -11.00 -3.68 27.89
CA ASP A 173 -12.40 -4.06 28.10
C ASP A 173 -13.39 -3.23 27.26
N VAL A 174 -14.56 -3.82 26.99
CA VAL A 174 -15.67 -3.23 26.21
C VAL A 174 -16.19 -1.95 26.87
N ASP A 175 -16.23 -1.91 28.20
CA ASP A 175 -16.74 -0.78 28.99
C ASP A 175 -15.72 0.34 29.20
N SER A 176 -14.64 0.33 28.42
CA SER A 176 -13.55 1.28 28.59
C SER A 176 -14.00 2.70 28.18
N PRO A 177 -13.58 3.72 28.94
CA PRO A 177 -14.03 5.11 28.79
C PRO A 177 -13.74 5.78 27.44
N TRP A 178 -12.97 5.16 26.53
CA TRP A 178 -12.86 5.61 25.15
C TRP A 178 -14.21 5.59 24.41
N VAL A 179 -15.16 4.73 24.80
CA VAL A 179 -16.52 4.72 24.23
C VAL A 179 -17.21 6.07 24.43
N ARG A 180 -16.91 6.78 25.53
CA ARG A 180 -17.43 8.14 25.76
C ARG A 180 -16.87 9.16 24.78
N VAL A 181 -15.63 8.96 24.30
CA VAL A 181 -15.05 9.83 23.26
C VAL A 181 -15.86 9.75 21.97
N LEU A 182 -16.31 8.55 21.63
CA LEU A 182 -17.19 8.32 20.49
C LEU A 182 -18.58 8.91 20.66
N ALA A 183 -18.99 9.39 21.85
CA ALA A 183 -20.28 10.04 22.04
C ALA A 183 -20.25 11.56 21.79
N PHE A 184 -19.07 12.17 21.60
CA PHE A 184 -18.97 13.61 21.38
C PHE A 184 -19.27 14.00 19.93
N PRO A 185 -19.98 15.13 19.69
CA PRO A 185 -20.22 15.64 18.35
C PRO A 185 -18.94 15.83 17.54
N ALA A 186 -18.92 15.33 16.30
CA ALA A 186 -17.78 15.39 15.40
C ALA A 186 -18.21 15.90 14.00
N PRO A 187 -18.74 17.14 13.91
CA PRO A 187 -19.40 17.64 12.69
C PRO A 187 -18.50 17.69 11.46
N ASN A 188 -17.18 17.77 11.66
CA ASN A 188 -16.18 17.86 10.58
C ASN A 188 -15.45 16.55 10.30
N LEU A 189 -15.78 15.47 11.02
CA LEU A 189 -15.05 14.21 10.89
C LEU A 189 -15.40 13.52 9.56
N GLU A 190 -14.36 13.20 8.79
CA GLU A 190 -14.44 12.58 7.47
C GLU A 190 -14.00 11.11 7.50
N ILE A 191 -13.01 10.80 8.36
CA ILE A 191 -12.38 9.48 8.44
C ILE A 191 -12.41 8.97 9.88
N LEU A 192 -13.08 7.84 10.10
CA LEU A 192 -13.03 7.07 11.35
C LEU A 192 -12.27 5.76 11.14
N ARG A 193 -11.31 5.48 12.02
CA ARG A 193 -10.62 4.19 12.10
C ARG A 193 -10.73 3.66 13.52
N VAL A 194 -11.26 2.46 13.68
CA VAL A 194 -11.34 1.79 14.98
C VAL A 194 -10.76 0.39 14.85
N SER A 195 -9.78 0.08 15.68
CA SER A 195 -9.14 -1.22 15.73
C SER A 195 -9.16 -1.75 17.15
N LYS A 196 -9.72 -2.95 17.32
CA LYS A 196 -9.70 -3.71 18.56
C LYS A 196 -9.13 -5.09 18.27
N THR A 197 -8.07 -5.47 18.98
CA THR A 197 -7.33 -6.72 18.72
C THR A 197 -7.63 -7.84 19.72
N ASN A 198 -8.69 -7.71 20.53
CA ASN A 198 -9.04 -8.72 21.55
C ASN A 198 -9.90 -9.85 20.96
N ASP A 199 -9.96 -10.97 21.67
CA ASP A 199 -10.90 -12.05 21.40
C ASP A 199 -12.35 -11.55 21.60
N GLY A 200 -12.96 -11.10 20.51
CA GLY A 200 -14.37 -10.72 20.50
C GLY A 200 -14.69 -9.58 19.54
N VAL A 201 -15.90 -9.65 19.00
CA VAL A 201 -16.45 -8.59 18.16
C VAL A 201 -16.94 -7.47 19.07
N PHE A 202 -16.54 -6.24 18.77
CA PHE A 202 -17.05 -5.06 19.46
C PHE A 202 -18.02 -4.29 18.56
N GLU A 203 -19.19 -3.96 19.08
CA GLU A 203 -20.13 -3.09 18.39
C GLU A 203 -19.94 -1.64 18.83
N LEU A 204 -19.84 -0.73 17.86
CA LEU A 204 -19.78 0.70 18.12
C LEU A 204 -21.05 1.17 18.87
N PRO A 205 -20.96 2.25 19.67
CA PRO A 205 -22.11 2.76 20.38
C PRO A 205 -23.18 3.33 19.42
N SER A 206 -24.46 3.15 19.75
CA SER A 206 -25.58 3.62 18.91
C SER A 206 -25.71 5.15 18.83
N ASN A 207 -25.16 5.86 19.81
CA ASN A 207 -25.06 7.32 19.84
C ASN A 207 -23.71 7.83 19.35
N ILE A 208 -23.07 7.13 18.40
CA ILE A 208 -21.78 7.55 17.86
C ILE A 208 -21.85 8.98 17.28
N PHE A 209 -20.92 9.80 17.75
CA PHE A 209 -20.79 11.23 17.58
C PHE A 209 -22.03 12.06 17.89
N ASP A 210 -22.87 11.60 18.82
CA ASP A 210 -24.18 12.20 19.09
C ASP A 210 -25.02 12.36 17.81
N ASN A 211 -24.86 11.42 16.86
CA ASN A 211 -25.41 11.46 15.52
C ASN A 211 -25.01 12.69 14.68
N SER A 212 -24.00 13.44 15.10
CA SER A 212 -23.50 14.67 14.48
C SER A 212 -22.17 14.41 13.78
N CYS A 213 -22.25 13.75 12.61
CA CYS A 213 -21.09 13.45 11.78
C CYS A 213 -21.42 13.50 10.27
N PRO A 214 -22.01 14.60 9.75
CA PRO A 214 -22.54 14.65 8.38
C PRO A 214 -21.46 14.51 7.30
N LYS A 215 -20.20 14.79 7.64
CA LYS A 215 -19.07 14.67 6.72
C LYS A 215 -18.39 13.31 6.74
N LEU A 216 -18.85 12.34 7.54
CA LEU A 216 -18.24 11.01 7.57
C LEU A 216 -18.34 10.38 6.18
N ARG A 217 -17.20 9.99 5.60
CA ARG A 217 -17.11 9.33 4.29
C ARG A 217 -16.42 7.99 4.38
N THR A 218 -15.41 7.88 5.22
CA THR A 218 -14.58 6.68 5.33
C THR A 218 -14.63 6.11 6.74
N VAL A 219 -15.02 4.84 6.86
CA VAL A 219 -15.05 4.12 8.13
C VAL A 219 -14.30 2.81 7.99
N LEU A 220 -13.25 2.62 8.78
CA LEU A 220 -12.41 1.41 8.76
C LEU A 220 -12.44 0.75 10.14
N LEU A 221 -12.88 -0.50 10.16
CA LEU A 221 -13.25 -1.23 11.36
C LEU A 221 -12.45 -2.52 11.42
N HIS A 222 -11.66 -2.70 12.48
CA HIS A 222 -10.84 -3.88 12.68
C HIS A 222 -11.27 -4.57 13.96
N GLY A 223 -11.88 -5.75 13.85
CA GLY A 223 -12.53 -6.43 14.98
C GLY A 223 -13.76 -5.68 15.55
N THR A 224 -14.31 -4.72 14.80
CA THR A 224 -15.44 -3.88 15.23
C THR A 224 -16.57 -3.84 14.21
N LEU A 225 -17.79 -3.59 14.67
CA LEU A 225 -18.99 -3.51 13.84
C LEU A 225 -19.73 -2.18 14.03
N PRO A 226 -20.40 -1.65 12.99
CA PRO A 226 -21.35 -0.55 13.13
C PRO A 226 -22.46 -0.86 14.16
N PRO A 227 -23.02 0.18 14.79
CA PRO A 227 -24.08 0.00 15.77
C PRO A 227 -25.39 -0.49 15.15
N MET A 228 -26.16 -1.24 15.94
CA MET A 228 -27.57 -1.55 15.69
C MET A 228 -28.42 -0.94 16.81
N PRO A 229 -29.50 -0.18 16.52
CA PRO A 229 -30.12 0.12 15.22
C PRO A 229 -29.34 1.14 14.34
N PRO A 230 -29.78 1.41 13.09
CA PRO A 230 -29.15 2.40 12.21
C PRO A 230 -28.93 3.76 12.88
N CYS A 231 -27.78 4.39 12.60
CA CYS A 231 -27.42 5.71 13.11
C CYS A 231 -27.09 6.68 11.96
N LEU A 232 -27.41 7.96 12.17
CA LEU A 232 -27.27 9.00 11.13
C LEU A 232 -25.81 9.28 10.76
N ALA A 233 -24.88 8.98 11.65
CA ALA A 233 -23.44 9.16 11.39
C ALA A 233 -22.95 8.33 10.18
N PHE A 234 -23.62 7.22 9.86
CA PHE A 234 -23.23 6.32 8.77
C PHE A 234 -23.96 6.58 7.44
N GLU A 235 -24.94 7.49 7.43
CA GLU A 235 -25.78 7.77 6.27
C GLU A 235 -24.95 8.16 5.03
N ASN A 236 -23.91 8.96 5.22
CA ASN A 236 -23.09 9.49 4.13
C ASN A 236 -21.78 8.71 3.88
N VAL A 237 -21.61 7.55 4.52
CA VAL A 237 -20.38 6.75 4.38
C VAL A 237 -20.32 6.15 2.97
N THR A 238 -19.28 6.50 2.22
CA THR A 238 -19.01 6.01 0.87
C THR A 238 -17.97 4.89 0.84
N THR A 239 -17.10 4.83 1.86
CA THR A 239 -16.08 3.78 2.00
C THR A 239 -16.18 3.11 3.36
N LEU A 240 -16.38 1.79 3.37
CA LEU A 240 -16.46 0.96 4.57
C LEU A 240 -15.45 -0.18 4.48
N GLY A 241 -14.60 -0.31 5.49
CA GLY A 241 -13.61 -1.37 5.60
C GLY A 241 -13.86 -2.25 6.81
N TYR A 242 -13.87 -3.56 6.63
CA TYR A 242 -13.86 -4.56 7.69
C TYR A 242 -12.56 -5.36 7.65
N PHE A 243 -11.77 -5.27 8.70
CA PHE A 243 -10.52 -5.98 8.88
C PHE A 243 -10.66 -6.97 10.04
N ASP A 244 -10.00 -8.11 9.94
CA ASP A 244 -10.22 -9.28 10.80
C ASP A 244 -11.63 -9.86 10.71
N PHE A 245 -12.19 -9.86 9.50
CA PHE A 245 -13.55 -10.31 9.23
C PHE A 245 -13.87 -11.72 9.79
N SER A 246 -12.87 -12.61 9.92
CA SER A 246 -13.05 -13.94 10.53
C SER A 246 -13.57 -13.92 11.96
N THR A 247 -13.38 -12.83 12.72
CA THR A 247 -13.93 -12.70 14.08
C THR A 247 -15.38 -12.23 14.05
N MET A 248 -15.77 -11.43 13.06
CA MET A 248 -17.11 -10.80 12.98
C MET A 248 -18.21 -11.73 12.50
N GLY A 249 -17.89 -12.64 11.57
CA GLY A 249 -18.86 -13.49 10.88
C GLY A 249 -19.59 -12.78 9.74
N SER A 250 -19.94 -13.54 8.69
CA SER A 250 -20.60 -13.01 7.48
C SER A 250 -21.95 -12.38 7.74
N ASP A 251 -22.76 -13.00 8.60
CA ASP A 251 -24.14 -12.60 8.86
C ASP A 251 -24.18 -11.26 9.60
N SER A 252 -23.23 -11.07 10.52
CA SER A 252 -23.05 -9.84 11.25
C SER A 252 -22.70 -8.67 10.32
N VAL A 253 -21.81 -8.88 9.35
CA VAL A 253 -21.43 -7.82 8.41
C VAL A 253 -22.56 -7.56 7.41
N SER A 254 -23.14 -8.62 6.83
CA SER A 254 -24.24 -8.51 5.87
C SER A 254 -25.43 -7.72 6.43
N SER A 255 -25.84 -8.01 7.69
CA SER A 255 -26.94 -7.29 8.35
C SER A 255 -26.66 -5.80 8.60
N ARG A 256 -25.40 -5.37 8.51
CA ARG A 256 -24.96 -3.99 8.78
C ARG A 256 -24.65 -3.18 7.52
N LEU A 257 -24.55 -3.80 6.36
CA LEU A 257 -24.39 -3.07 5.09
C LEU A 257 -25.56 -2.12 4.76
N PRO A 258 -26.84 -2.45 5.08
CA PRO A 258 -27.96 -1.52 4.87
C PRO A 258 -27.84 -0.21 5.67
N LEU A 259 -26.99 -0.15 6.69
CA LEU A 259 -26.74 1.05 7.49
C LEU A 259 -25.97 2.13 6.72
N THR A 260 -25.33 1.75 5.62
CA THR A 260 -24.54 2.64 4.75
C THR A 260 -25.18 2.67 3.36
N PRO A 261 -26.31 3.39 3.16
CA PRO A 261 -27.03 3.40 1.89
C PRO A 261 -26.22 4.00 0.74
N ASN A 262 -25.29 4.91 1.06
CA ASN A 262 -24.40 5.59 0.12
C ASN A 262 -23.06 4.87 -0.11
N LEU A 263 -22.95 3.59 0.28
CA LEU A 263 -21.69 2.87 0.17
C LEU A 263 -21.29 2.62 -1.28
N GLU A 264 -20.15 3.17 -1.69
CA GLU A 264 -19.57 2.99 -3.03
C GLU A 264 -18.38 2.02 -3.03
N ARG A 265 -17.62 1.96 -1.92
CA ARG A 265 -16.42 1.13 -1.76
C ARG A 265 -16.49 0.28 -0.50
N LEU A 266 -16.47 -1.04 -0.66
CA LEU A 266 -16.39 -2.00 0.44
C LEU A 266 -15.01 -2.67 0.44
N ILE A 267 -14.33 -2.67 1.58
CA ILE A 267 -13.05 -3.37 1.78
C ILE A 267 -13.28 -4.46 2.83
N VAL A 268 -12.90 -5.69 2.54
CA VAL A 268 -12.99 -6.81 3.48
C VAL A 268 -11.65 -7.53 3.54
N SER A 269 -11.09 -7.66 4.74
CA SER A 269 -9.83 -8.37 4.99
C SER A 269 -10.04 -9.41 6.07
N SER A 270 -9.60 -10.64 5.81
CA SER A 270 -9.64 -11.74 6.78
C SER A 270 -8.24 -12.27 7.06
N VAL A 271 -7.92 -12.52 8.33
CA VAL A 271 -6.65 -13.19 8.70
C VAL A 271 -6.75 -14.70 8.52
N ARG A 272 -7.95 -15.29 8.65
CA ARG A 272 -8.18 -16.75 8.56
C ARG A 272 -8.88 -17.13 7.25
N TYR A 273 -8.51 -18.30 6.73
CA TYR A 273 -8.81 -18.76 5.37
C TYR A 273 -10.16 -19.45 5.15
N LEU A 274 -10.98 -19.63 6.19
CA LEU A 274 -12.17 -20.48 6.11
C LEU A 274 -13.41 -19.80 6.69
N PHE A 275 -14.43 -19.62 5.86
CA PHE A 275 -15.82 -19.40 6.29
C PHE A 275 -16.58 -20.72 6.19
N PRO A 276 -16.70 -21.49 7.28
CA PRO A 276 -17.72 -22.52 7.32
C PRO A 276 -19.08 -21.82 7.47
N GLY A 277 -19.80 -21.60 6.38
CA GLY A 277 -21.08 -20.88 6.47
C GLY A 277 -21.96 -21.05 5.23
N GLN A 278 -23.25 -21.26 5.49
CA GLN A 278 -24.32 -21.25 4.49
C GLN A 278 -24.27 -19.98 3.63
N GLU A 279 -24.83 -20.06 2.43
CA GLU A 279 -25.11 -18.91 1.55
C GLU A 279 -26.06 -17.93 2.26
N ALA A 280 -25.51 -17.09 3.14
CA ALA A 280 -26.27 -16.01 3.73
C ALA A 280 -26.70 -15.07 2.59
N ALA A 281 -27.96 -14.65 2.58
CA ALA A 281 -28.41 -13.63 1.63
C ALA A 281 -27.74 -12.30 2.00
N TRP A 282 -26.76 -11.87 1.19
CA TRP A 282 -26.13 -10.56 1.35
C TRP A 282 -27.05 -9.46 0.84
N THR A 283 -27.36 -8.49 1.69
CA THR A 283 -28.03 -7.27 1.24
C THR A 283 -26.97 -6.33 0.69
N ILE A 284 -26.93 -6.20 -0.63
CA ILE A 284 -25.88 -5.46 -1.31
C ILE A 284 -26.26 -3.98 -1.41
N PRO A 285 -25.38 -3.04 -0.99
CA PRO A 285 -25.65 -1.62 -1.10
C PRO A 285 -25.95 -1.19 -2.55
N PRO A 286 -26.94 -0.31 -2.76
CA PRO A 286 -27.41 0.05 -4.10
C PRO A 286 -26.41 0.88 -4.91
N LEU A 287 -25.40 1.46 -4.27
CA LEU A 287 -24.38 2.30 -4.90
C LEU A 287 -22.98 1.66 -4.93
N LEU A 288 -22.85 0.40 -4.50
CA LEU A 288 -21.55 -0.29 -4.46
C LEU A 288 -20.95 -0.39 -5.87
N LYS A 289 -19.78 0.24 -6.06
CA LYS A 289 -18.98 0.28 -7.29
C LYS A 289 -17.65 -0.43 -7.15
N THR A 290 -17.08 -0.46 -5.95
CA THR A 290 -15.75 -1.01 -5.72
C THR A 290 -15.79 -2.01 -4.57
N PHE A 291 -15.24 -3.21 -4.78
CA PHE A 291 -15.15 -4.24 -3.74
C PHE A 291 -13.73 -4.78 -3.66
N HIS A 292 -13.07 -4.52 -2.54
CA HIS A 292 -11.73 -5.01 -2.26
C HIS A 292 -11.82 -6.13 -1.25
N VAL A 293 -11.12 -7.21 -1.55
CA VAL A 293 -11.00 -8.37 -0.69
C VAL A 293 -9.52 -8.61 -0.44
N ARG A 294 -9.13 -8.84 0.80
CA ARG A 294 -7.78 -9.28 1.15
C ARG A 294 -7.87 -10.65 1.76
N ARG A 295 -7.15 -11.59 1.14
CA ARG A 295 -7.21 -13.03 1.38
C ARG A 295 -8.59 -13.61 1.11
N ASN A 296 -8.75 -14.91 1.34
CA ASN A 296 -9.91 -15.62 0.84
C ASN A 296 -11.20 -15.29 1.60
N ILE A 297 -12.26 -15.00 0.85
CA ILE A 297 -13.67 -15.03 1.28
C ILE A 297 -14.32 -16.16 0.51
N THR A 298 -15.16 -16.96 1.16
CA THR A 298 -15.80 -18.10 0.49
C THR A 298 -16.56 -17.71 -0.76
N ASP A 299 -16.61 -18.66 -1.69
CA ASP A 299 -17.14 -18.48 -3.04
C ASP A 299 -18.54 -17.84 -3.05
N GLY A 300 -19.44 -18.19 -2.11
CA GLY A 300 -20.81 -17.67 -2.08
C GLY A 300 -20.89 -16.14 -1.88
N VAL A 301 -20.24 -15.63 -0.83
CA VAL A 301 -20.25 -14.19 -0.50
C VAL A 301 -19.54 -13.38 -1.58
N PHE A 302 -18.37 -13.86 -1.98
CA PHE A 302 -17.57 -13.21 -3.01
C PHE A 302 -18.35 -13.13 -4.32
N SER A 303 -18.98 -14.23 -4.76
CA SER A 303 -19.76 -14.28 -6.01
C SER A 303 -20.95 -13.32 -5.99
N ALA A 304 -21.68 -13.21 -4.87
CA ALA A 304 -22.83 -12.32 -4.75
C ALA A 304 -22.44 -10.84 -4.86
N LEU A 305 -21.44 -10.41 -4.08
CA LEU A 305 -20.92 -9.04 -4.11
C LEU A 305 -20.32 -8.70 -5.47
N GLN A 306 -19.49 -9.60 -6.01
CA GLN A 306 -18.86 -9.44 -7.32
C GLN A 306 -19.91 -9.28 -8.44
N SER A 307 -20.94 -10.13 -8.47
CA SER A 307 -22.00 -10.06 -9.49
C SER A 307 -22.74 -8.72 -9.45
N SER A 308 -23.02 -8.20 -8.25
CA SER A 308 -23.68 -6.90 -8.11
C SER A 308 -22.77 -5.72 -8.45
N VAL A 309 -21.46 -5.83 -8.22
CA VAL A 309 -20.49 -4.80 -8.61
C VAL A 309 -20.35 -4.77 -10.14
N PHE A 310 -20.27 -5.93 -10.78
CA PHE A 310 -20.13 -6.04 -12.23
C PHE A 310 -21.34 -5.58 -13.02
N SER A 311 -22.56 -5.83 -12.52
CA SER A 311 -23.78 -5.35 -13.19
C SER A 311 -23.85 -3.81 -13.28
N ARG A 312 -22.95 -3.10 -12.60
CA ARG A 312 -22.85 -1.63 -12.57
C ARG A 312 -21.55 -1.09 -13.18
N GLY A 313 -20.78 -1.93 -13.88
CA GLY A 313 -19.47 -1.50 -14.41
C GLY A 313 -18.41 -1.30 -13.32
N GLY A 314 -18.60 -1.89 -12.14
CA GLY A 314 -17.70 -1.68 -11.00
C GLY A 314 -16.42 -2.52 -11.01
N HIS A 315 -15.61 -2.34 -9.98
CA HIS A 315 -14.28 -2.90 -9.85
C HIS A 315 -14.17 -3.84 -8.64
N VAL A 316 -13.66 -5.04 -8.88
CA VAL A 316 -13.36 -6.02 -7.83
C VAL A 316 -11.87 -6.26 -7.79
N LEU A 317 -11.27 -6.26 -6.59
CA LEU A 317 -9.84 -6.54 -6.44
C LEU A 317 -9.59 -7.47 -5.25
N CYS A 318 -8.95 -8.60 -5.51
CA CYS A 318 -8.53 -9.57 -4.50
C CYS A 318 -7.03 -9.49 -4.25
N TYR A 319 -6.62 -9.13 -3.04
CA TYR A 319 -5.23 -9.07 -2.61
C TYR A 319 -4.84 -10.38 -1.92
N ASP A 320 -3.71 -10.97 -2.31
CA ASP A 320 -3.18 -12.20 -1.68
C ASP A 320 -4.20 -13.37 -1.78
N PRO A 321 -4.71 -13.70 -2.99
CA PRO A 321 -5.64 -14.82 -3.15
C PRO A 321 -4.92 -16.15 -2.86
N ILE A 322 -5.66 -17.14 -2.36
CA ILE A 322 -5.14 -18.52 -2.33
C ILE A 322 -5.10 -19.02 -3.77
N ALA A 323 -3.97 -19.58 -4.18
CA ALA A 323 -3.71 -20.05 -5.55
C ALA A 323 -4.90 -20.81 -6.18
N MET A 324 -5.54 -21.72 -5.43
CA MET A 324 -6.66 -22.55 -5.91
C MET A 324 -7.92 -21.78 -6.33
N TYR A 325 -8.11 -20.52 -5.91
CA TYR A 325 -9.28 -19.71 -6.25
C TYR A 325 -8.98 -18.62 -7.29
N THR A 326 -7.73 -18.48 -7.69
CA THR A 326 -7.31 -17.41 -8.60
C THR A 326 -8.00 -17.53 -9.97
N ASP A 327 -8.18 -18.76 -10.48
CA ASP A 327 -8.94 -19.02 -11.71
C ASP A 327 -10.41 -18.55 -11.61
N THR A 328 -11.06 -18.92 -10.51
CA THR A 328 -12.47 -18.58 -10.22
C THR A 328 -12.66 -17.07 -10.08
N ILE A 329 -11.65 -16.37 -9.55
CA ILE A 329 -11.67 -14.92 -9.47
C ILE A 329 -11.52 -14.37 -10.88
N MET A 330 -10.47 -14.72 -11.62
CA MET A 330 -10.08 -14.00 -12.83
C MET A 330 -11.04 -14.13 -14.03
N PHE A 331 -11.55 -15.33 -14.31
CA PHE A 331 -12.21 -15.60 -15.59
C PHE A 331 -13.73 -15.74 -15.49
N ARG A 332 -14.33 -14.94 -14.60
CA ARG A 332 -15.79 -14.74 -14.50
C ARG A 332 -16.36 -13.95 -15.67
N PHE A 333 -15.53 -13.16 -16.36
CA PHE A 333 -15.95 -12.51 -17.60
C PHE A 333 -15.95 -13.53 -18.73
N SER A 334 -17.12 -13.74 -19.33
CA SER A 334 -17.25 -14.58 -20.53
C SER A 334 -16.51 -13.98 -21.74
N ARG A 335 -16.29 -12.66 -21.74
CA ARG A 335 -15.60 -11.90 -22.78
C ARG A 335 -14.73 -10.81 -22.16
N PRO A 336 -13.49 -11.12 -21.76
CA PRO A 336 -12.56 -10.08 -21.34
C PRO A 336 -12.12 -9.25 -22.55
N SER A 337 -12.11 -7.93 -22.40
CA SER A 337 -11.75 -6.97 -23.44
C SER A 337 -10.30 -6.53 -23.34
N ARG A 338 -9.80 -6.37 -22.10
CA ARG A 338 -8.45 -5.92 -21.78
C ARG A 338 -7.91 -6.69 -20.58
N LEU A 339 -6.60 -6.96 -20.59
CA LEU A 339 -5.90 -7.60 -19.49
C LEU A 339 -4.60 -6.84 -19.21
N ASP A 340 -4.44 -6.43 -17.96
CA ASP A 340 -3.24 -5.74 -17.49
C ASP A 340 -2.52 -6.54 -16.41
N VAL A 341 -1.26 -6.87 -16.65
CA VAL A 341 -0.33 -7.46 -15.70
C VAL A 341 0.77 -6.46 -15.39
N GLN A 342 0.85 -6.04 -14.14
CA GLN A 342 1.82 -5.06 -13.69
C GLN A 342 2.50 -5.55 -12.43
N TRP A 343 3.75 -5.18 -12.26
CA TRP A 343 4.43 -5.49 -11.02
C TRP A 343 4.04 -4.56 -9.88
N ILE A 344 4.02 -5.07 -8.66
CA ILE A 344 3.68 -4.30 -7.47
C ILE A 344 4.95 -3.91 -6.68
N GLY A 345 5.22 -2.61 -6.59
CA GLY A 345 6.29 -2.05 -5.75
C GLY A 345 7.68 -2.48 -6.19
N ARG A 346 8.54 -2.88 -5.24
CA ARG A 346 9.86 -3.53 -5.52
C ARG A 346 9.81 -5.06 -5.36
N SER A 347 8.62 -5.61 -5.11
CA SER A 347 8.46 -7.04 -4.94
C SER A 347 8.43 -7.76 -6.28
N MET A 348 8.78 -9.05 -6.27
CA MET A 348 8.59 -9.98 -7.40
C MET A 348 7.13 -10.43 -7.53
N ASN A 349 6.17 -9.63 -7.04
CA ASN A 349 4.76 -9.94 -7.14
C ASN A 349 4.10 -9.11 -8.24
N LEU A 350 3.10 -9.72 -8.86
CA LEU A 350 2.31 -9.13 -9.92
C LEU A 350 0.90 -8.78 -9.42
N SER A 351 0.31 -7.81 -10.11
CA SER A 351 -1.11 -7.52 -10.14
C SER A 351 -1.60 -7.88 -11.53
N LEU A 352 -2.65 -8.67 -11.61
CA LEU A 352 -3.34 -9.04 -12.84
C LEU A 352 -4.75 -8.46 -12.75
N VAL A 353 -5.15 -7.63 -13.71
CA VAL A 353 -6.47 -7.00 -13.77
C VAL A 353 -7.08 -7.30 -15.13
N VAL A 354 -8.29 -7.86 -15.14
CA VAL A 354 -9.06 -8.14 -16.34
C VAL A 354 -10.24 -7.19 -16.40
N TYR A 355 -10.51 -6.66 -17.58
CA TYR A 355 -11.60 -5.73 -17.86
C TYR A 355 -12.58 -6.35 -18.86
N ASN A 356 -13.84 -5.93 -18.80
CA ASN A 356 -14.84 -6.24 -19.82
C ASN A 356 -15.16 -5.02 -20.69
N ASP A 357 -16.01 -5.20 -21.70
CA ASP A 357 -16.40 -4.15 -22.65
C ASP A 357 -17.15 -2.97 -22.01
N VAL A 358 -17.68 -3.15 -20.80
CA VAL A 358 -18.47 -2.14 -20.05
C VAL A 358 -17.58 -1.36 -19.07
N GLY A 359 -16.28 -1.66 -19.03
CA GLY A 359 -15.32 -1.03 -18.11
C GLY A 359 -15.31 -1.61 -16.71
N ALA A 360 -16.12 -2.64 -16.43
CA ALA A 360 -16.01 -3.38 -15.18
C ALA A 360 -14.66 -4.08 -15.14
N SER A 361 -14.05 -4.16 -13.95
CA SER A 361 -12.75 -4.79 -13.80
C SER A 361 -12.71 -5.76 -12.64
N ASN A 362 -11.82 -6.74 -12.77
CA ASN A 362 -11.60 -7.77 -11.79
C ASN A 362 -10.11 -8.04 -11.70
N GLY A 363 -9.54 -7.82 -10.53
CA GLY A 363 -8.11 -7.95 -10.33
C GLY A 363 -7.76 -8.92 -9.22
N VAL A 364 -6.56 -9.46 -9.34
CA VAL A 364 -5.83 -10.12 -8.29
C VAL A 364 -4.48 -9.44 -8.12
N SER A 365 -4.04 -9.28 -6.90
CA SER A 365 -2.74 -8.70 -6.56
C SER A 365 -1.96 -9.65 -5.67
N LEU A 366 -0.64 -9.52 -5.69
CA LEU A 366 0.30 -10.34 -4.92
C LEU A 366 0.42 -11.78 -5.39
N ILE A 367 0.40 -11.99 -6.70
CA ILE A 367 0.58 -13.30 -7.31
C ILE A 367 1.96 -13.44 -7.95
N GLY A 368 2.51 -14.66 -7.95
CA GLY A 368 3.76 -14.96 -8.61
C GLY A 368 3.60 -15.02 -10.13
N GLU A 369 4.70 -14.81 -10.85
CA GLU A 369 4.71 -14.88 -12.32
C GLU A 369 4.30 -16.25 -12.87
N THR A 370 4.77 -17.33 -12.23
CA THR A 370 4.36 -18.70 -12.59
C THR A 370 2.87 -18.93 -12.41
N ASP A 371 2.26 -18.32 -11.39
CA ASP A 371 0.82 -18.44 -11.17
C ASP A 371 0.07 -17.69 -12.28
N VAL A 372 0.51 -16.48 -12.65
CA VAL A 372 -0.06 -15.76 -13.79
C VAL A 372 0.02 -16.60 -15.07
N ALA A 373 1.19 -17.16 -15.39
CA ALA A 373 1.37 -17.97 -16.60
C ALA A 373 0.41 -19.18 -16.64
N ARG A 374 0.21 -19.85 -15.50
CA ARG A 374 -0.76 -20.95 -15.38
C ARG A 374 -2.20 -20.49 -15.58
N LEU A 375 -2.58 -19.33 -15.05
CA LEU A 375 -3.92 -18.77 -15.26
C LEU A 375 -4.21 -18.58 -16.75
N PHE A 376 -3.24 -18.09 -17.51
CA PHE A 376 -3.34 -17.95 -18.96
C PHE A 376 -3.45 -19.30 -19.67
N GLU A 377 -2.77 -20.35 -19.18
CA GLU A 377 -2.84 -21.70 -19.73
C GLU A 377 -4.20 -22.37 -19.50
N PHE A 378 -4.82 -22.15 -18.33
CA PHE A 378 -6.11 -22.77 -18.01
C PHE A 378 -7.31 -22.03 -18.61
N SER A 379 -7.20 -20.71 -18.83
CA SER A 379 -8.34 -19.86 -19.21
C SER A 379 -8.27 -19.34 -20.64
N VAL A 380 -7.83 -20.22 -21.52
CA VAL A 380 -7.46 -19.86 -22.89
C VAL A 380 -8.63 -19.33 -23.68
N VAL A 381 -9.80 -19.95 -23.54
CA VAL A 381 -10.99 -19.54 -24.30
C VAL A 381 -11.31 -18.06 -24.03
N GLN A 382 -11.16 -17.62 -22.79
CA GLN A 382 -11.39 -16.23 -22.40
C GLN A 382 -10.26 -15.32 -22.91
N VAL A 383 -9.00 -15.73 -22.76
CA VAL A 383 -7.84 -14.96 -23.20
C VAL A 383 -7.87 -14.65 -24.71
N LEU A 384 -8.40 -15.55 -25.53
CA LEU A 384 -8.53 -15.34 -26.98
C LEU A 384 -9.45 -14.17 -27.36
N HIS A 385 -10.33 -13.71 -26.46
CA HIS A 385 -11.20 -12.56 -26.69
C HIS A 385 -10.54 -11.21 -26.34
N VAL A 386 -9.37 -11.22 -25.70
CA VAL A 386 -8.68 -10.00 -25.27
C VAL A 386 -8.23 -9.20 -26.49
N THR A 387 -8.60 -7.91 -26.51
CA THR A 387 -8.24 -6.95 -27.56
C THR A 387 -7.05 -6.08 -27.20
N ALA A 388 -6.78 -5.91 -25.90
CA ALA A 388 -5.65 -5.16 -25.37
C ALA A 388 -4.95 -5.90 -24.23
N LEU A 389 -3.63 -6.06 -24.32
CA LEU A 389 -2.83 -6.81 -23.37
C LEU A 389 -1.64 -5.97 -22.88
N THR A 390 -1.48 -5.86 -21.56
CA THR A 390 -0.34 -5.22 -20.91
C THR A 390 0.35 -6.24 -20.02
N LEU A 391 1.67 -6.44 -20.14
CA LEU A 391 2.39 -7.40 -19.29
C LEU A 391 3.91 -7.19 -19.26
N PRO A 392 4.63 -7.79 -18.29
CA PRO A 392 6.09 -7.87 -18.31
C PRO A 392 6.61 -8.72 -19.48
N ASP A 393 7.79 -8.36 -19.99
CA ASP A 393 8.52 -9.11 -21.04
C ASP A 393 8.76 -10.58 -20.69
N THR A 394 9.15 -10.88 -19.46
CA THR A 394 9.37 -12.25 -18.98
C THR A 394 8.10 -13.11 -19.07
N LEU A 395 6.95 -12.51 -18.76
CA LEU A 395 5.65 -13.18 -18.87
C LEU A 395 5.25 -13.32 -20.34
N TRP A 396 5.50 -12.32 -21.19
CA TRP A 396 5.28 -12.42 -22.64
C TRP A 396 6.01 -13.63 -23.23
N GLN A 397 7.29 -13.79 -22.86
CA GLN A 397 8.11 -14.90 -23.31
C GLN A 397 7.51 -16.25 -22.88
N GLN A 398 7.10 -16.37 -21.61
CA GLN A 398 6.44 -17.57 -21.12
C GLN A 398 5.18 -17.87 -21.91
N LEU A 399 4.34 -16.86 -22.16
CA LEU A 399 3.13 -17.02 -22.97
C LEU A 399 3.46 -17.48 -24.38
N CYS A 400 4.45 -16.90 -25.06
CA CYS A 400 4.89 -17.34 -26.39
C CYS A 400 5.31 -18.82 -26.40
N THR A 401 6.06 -19.26 -25.39
CA THR A 401 6.49 -20.67 -25.29
C THR A 401 5.34 -21.64 -25.02
N LEU A 402 4.38 -21.24 -24.18
CA LEU A 402 3.18 -22.04 -23.88
C LEU A 402 2.18 -22.05 -25.05
N SER A 403 2.20 -21.00 -25.87
CA SER A 403 1.29 -20.78 -27.00
C SER A 403 1.83 -21.25 -28.34
N ALA A 404 2.82 -22.15 -28.39
CA ALA A 404 3.35 -22.73 -29.64
C ALA A 404 2.28 -23.36 -30.58
N HIS A 405 1.02 -23.47 -30.14
CA HIS A 405 -0.13 -23.91 -30.92
C HIS A 405 -1.33 -22.94 -30.91
N ARG A 406 -1.17 -21.68 -30.48
CA ARG A 406 -2.30 -20.77 -30.21
C ARG A 406 -2.01 -19.34 -30.69
N THR A 407 -3.01 -18.70 -31.27
CA THR A 407 -2.94 -17.34 -31.81
C THR A 407 -3.91 -16.42 -31.06
N PHE A 408 -3.47 -15.21 -30.72
CA PHE A 408 -4.27 -14.13 -30.17
C PHE A 408 -4.95 -13.36 -31.31
N ASP A 409 -5.93 -13.99 -31.97
CA ASP A 409 -6.53 -13.47 -33.20
C ASP A 409 -7.22 -12.11 -33.04
N ASN A 410 -7.68 -11.78 -31.83
CA ASN A 410 -8.38 -10.53 -31.54
C ASN A 410 -7.49 -9.43 -30.93
N LEU A 411 -6.22 -9.72 -30.66
CA LEU A 411 -5.34 -8.78 -29.98
C LEU A 411 -4.93 -7.66 -30.93
N THR A 412 -5.41 -6.44 -30.64
CA THR A 412 -5.13 -5.24 -31.44
C THR A 412 -4.09 -4.33 -30.81
N SER A 413 -3.93 -4.39 -29.48
CA SER A 413 -2.98 -3.57 -28.71
C SER A 413 -2.15 -4.42 -27.76
N LEU A 414 -0.82 -4.31 -27.84
CA LEU A 414 0.12 -4.99 -26.94
C LEU A 414 1.03 -3.97 -26.25
N THR A 415 1.11 -4.01 -24.92
CA THR A 415 2.04 -3.21 -24.10
C THR A 415 2.97 -4.16 -23.35
N VAL A 416 4.28 -4.06 -23.61
CA VAL A 416 5.30 -4.87 -22.97
C VAL A 416 6.15 -4.00 -22.06
N HIS A 417 6.16 -4.33 -20.76
CA HIS A 417 7.04 -3.73 -19.77
C HIS A 417 8.38 -4.45 -19.77
N LEU A 418 9.42 -3.78 -20.26
CA LEU A 418 10.76 -4.33 -20.36
C LEU A 418 11.48 -4.26 -19.02
N THR A 419 11.86 -5.41 -18.49
CA THR A 419 12.57 -5.52 -17.22
C THR A 419 14.08 -5.59 -17.45
N HIS A 420 14.85 -4.89 -16.60
CA HIS A 420 16.31 -5.00 -16.64
C HIS A 420 16.74 -6.24 -15.87
N ALA A 421 17.11 -7.33 -16.55
CA ALA A 421 17.68 -8.49 -15.88
C ALA A 421 19.14 -8.25 -15.52
N GLY A 422 19.34 -7.42 -14.50
CA GLY A 422 20.65 -7.21 -13.91
C GLY A 422 21.74 -6.71 -14.87
N PRO A 423 22.97 -6.56 -14.35
CA PRO A 423 24.07 -5.92 -15.08
C PRO A 423 24.72 -6.79 -16.16
N HIS A 424 24.32 -8.06 -16.31
CA HIS A 424 25.01 -9.03 -17.17
C HIS A 424 24.09 -9.80 -18.12
N ASP A 425 22.78 -9.62 -18.04
CA ASP A 425 21.83 -10.42 -18.79
C ASP A 425 21.11 -9.54 -19.81
N SER A 426 21.35 -9.80 -21.10
CA SER A 426 20.69 -9.12 -22.21
C SER A 426 19.30 -9.71 -22.44
N THR A 427 18.43 -9.66 -21.42
CA THR A 427 17.11 -10.33 -21.40
C THR A 427 16.05 -9.66 -22.25
N TYR A 428 16.39 -9.15 -23.42
CA TYR A 428 15.38 -8.77 -24.42
C TYR A 428 15.71 -9.34 -25.80
N THR A 429 16.85 -10.04 -25.94
CA THR A 429 17.12 -10.94 -27.08
C THR A 429 15.98 -11.94 -27.26
N HIS A 430 15.36 -12.38 -26.17
CA HIS A 430 14.23 -13.30 -26.25
C HIS A 430 12.97 -12.70 -26.90
N LEU A 431 12.75 -11.38 -26.77
CA LEU A 431 11.63 -10.70 -27.42
C LEU A 431 11.89 -10.55 -28.91
N PHE A 432 13.02 -9.96 -29.29
CA PHE A 432 13.23 -9.52 -30.67
C PHE A 432 13.92 -10.54 -31.58
N ILE A 433 14.67 -11.51 -31.02
CA ILE A 433 15.53 -12.41 -31.80
C ILE A 433 15.09 -13.87 -31.68
N LEU A 434 14.69 -14.31 -30.49
CA LEU A 434 14.43 -15.74 -30.22
C LEU A 434 12.94 -16.08 -30.16
N GLN A 435 12.04 -15.15 -30.49
CA GLN A 435 10.62 -15.41 -30.43
C GLN A 435 10.19 -16.34 -31.59
N ASP A 436 9.78 -17.55 -31.22
CA ASP A 436 9.19 -18.54 -32.12
C ASP A 436 7.88 -19.05 -31.48
N PRO A 437 6.71 -18.87 -32.10
CA PRO A 437 6.51 -18.33 -33.46
C PRO A 437 6.61 -16.79 -33.56
N PRO A 438 6.79 -16.24 -34.79
CA PRO A 438 6.83 -14.81 -35.03
C PRO A 438 5.58 -14.08 -34.54
N LEU A 439 5.72 -12.81 -34.14
CA LEU A 439 4.61 -12.02 -33.59
C LEU A 439 3.45 -11.89 -34.57
N SER A 440 3.71 -11.86 -35.89
CA SER A 440 2.68 -11.81 -36.93
C SER A 440 1.81 -13.06 -36.97
N THR A 441 2.37 -14.20 -36.58
CA THR A 441 1.62 -15.45 -36.46
C THR A 441 0.88 -15.50 -35.14
N LEU A 442 1.50 -15.05 -34.04
CA LEU A 442 0.87 -15.03 -32.72
C LEU A 442 -0.28 -14.02 -32.64
N CYS A 443 -0.17 -12.85 -33.27
CA CYS A 443 -1.10 -11.74 -33.10
C CYS A 443 -1.42 -11.09 -34.46
N PRO A 444 -2.17 -11.78 -35.34
CA PRO A 444 -2.39 -11.32 -36.71
C PRO A 444 -3.19 -10.00 -36.82
N ALA A 445 -3.97 -9.65 -35.78
CA ALA A 445 -4.76 -8.42 -35.73
C ALA A 445 -4.04 -7.24 -35.03
N LEU A 446 -2.77 -7.41 -34.67
CA LEU A 446 -2.04 -6.41 -33.88
C LEU A 446 -1.79 -5.14 -34.69
N THR A 447 -2.24 -4.00 -34.16
CA THR A 447 -2.14 -2.68 -34.81
C THR A 447 -1.36 -1.67 -33.98
N HIS A 448 -1.34 -1.84 -32.66
CA HIS A 448 -0.68 -0.94 -31.72
C HIS A 448 0.29 -1.73 -30.83
N VAL A 449 1.54 -1.27 -30.75
CA VAL A 449 2.54 -1.84 -29.87
C VAL A 449 3.15 -0.76 -28.99
N ARG A 450 3.30 -1.05 -27.70
CA ARG A 450 3.96 -0.18 -26.74
C ARG A 450 5.09 -0.91 -26.05
N LEU A 451 6.27 -0.31 -26.04
CA LEU A 451 7.44 -0.82 -25.33
C LEU A 451 7.80 0.18 -24.24
N ILE A 452 7.71 -0.26 -22.98
CA ILE A 452 7.90 0.61 -21.82
C ILE A 452 9.00 0.05 -20.93
N HIS A 453 10.06 0.83 -20.72
CA HIS A 453 11.05 0.55 -19.69
C HIS A 453 10.80 1.42 -18.44
N ASP A 454 10.48 0.78 -17.32
CA ASP A 454 10.25 1.47 -16.04
C ASP A 454 11.57 1.69 -15.28
N ALA A 455 12.07 2.93 -15.33
CA ALA A 455 13.32 3.32 -14.68
C ALA A 455 13.25 3.22 -13.14
N MET A 456 12.06 3.23 -12.51
CA MET A 456 11.93 3.12 -11.06
C MET A 456 12.41 1.77 -10.51
N ARG A 457 12.55 0.78 -11.39
CA ARG A 457 13.05 -0.56 -11.09
C ARG A 457 14.49 -0.80 -11.53
N GLY A 458 15.04 0.06 -12.38
CA GLY A 458 16.46 0.03 -12.73
C GLY A 458 17.33 0.31 -11.50
N SER A 459 18.35 -0.52 -11.27
CA SER A 459 19.31 -0.32 -10.17
C SER A 459 20.14 0.96 -10.31
N ALA A 460 20.12 1.59 -11.49
CA ALA A 460 20.73 2.88 -11.76
C ALA A 460 19.74 3.78 -12.51
N PHE A 461 19.45 4.96 -11.95
CA PHE A 461 18.82 6.06 -12.69
C PHE A 461 19.64 6.32 -13.96
N GLY A 462 19.01 6.21 -15.13
CA GLY A 462 19.63 6.48 -16.44
C GLY A 462 20.08 5.25 -17.25
N ALA A 463 19.79 4.02 -16.80
CA ALA A 463 19.96 2.85 -17.65
C ALA A 463 18.87 2.81 -18.73
N TYR A 464 19.16 3.31 -19.93
CA TYR A 464 18.31 3.13 -21.09
C TYR A 464 18.47 1.72 -21.67
N LEU A 465 17.36 1.08 -22.06
CA LEU A 465 17.42 -0.17 -22.81
C LEU A 465 17.79 0.13 -24.26
N ARG A 466 18.68 -0.66 -24.88
CA ARG A 466 19.09 -0.47 -26.29
C ARG A 466 18.57 -1.60 -27.16
N ALA A 467 17.87 -1.28 -28.24
CA ALA A 467 17.41 -2.23 -29.26
C ALA A 467 17.83 -1.73 -30.65
N THR A 468 18.16 -2.61 -31.60
CA THR A 468 18.42 -2.17 -33.00
C THR A 468 17.10 -1.99 -33.74
N ALA A 469 17.05 -1.06 -34.70
CA ALA A 469 15.86 -0.85 -35.53
C ALA A 469 15.48 -2.12 -36.32
N ASP A 470 16.47 -2.82 -36.88
CA ASP A 470 16.28 -4.10 -37.58
C ASP A 470 15.57 -5.15 -36.71
N ASN A 471 15.97 -5.28 -35.43
CA ASN A 471 15.39 -6.27 -34.53
C ASN A 471 13.93 -5.93 -34.20
N VAL A 472 13.64 -4.65 -33.96
CA VAL A 472 12.27 -4.18 -33.70
C VAL A 472 11.41 -4.37 -34.95
N LYS A 473 11.93 -3.99 -36.13
CA LYS A 473 11.25 -4.13 -37.42
C LYS A 473 10.91 -5.58 -37.74
N HIS A 474 11.86 -6.49 -37.52
CA HIS A 474 11.67 -7.91 -37.77
C HIS A 474 10.65 -8.54 -36.81
N TRP A 475 10.63 -8.08 -35.56
CA TRP A 475 9.70 -8.55 -34.55
C TRP A 475 8.26 -8.05 -34.79
N LEU A 476 8.08 -6.81 -35.27
CA LEU A 476 6.76 -6.24 -35.48
C LEU A 476 6.04 -6.83 -36.71
N PRO A 477 4.77 -7.24 -36.58
CA PRO A 477 3.93 -7.55 -37.72
C PRO A 477 3.76 -6.35 -38.65
N SER A 478 3.63 -6.60 -39.95
CA SER A 478 3.33 -5.54 -40.93
C SER A 478 1.96 -4.87 -40.73
N SER A 479 1.09 -5.44 -39.89
CA SER A 479 -0.20 -4.85 -39.51
C SER A 479 -0.08 -3.75 -38.45
N VAL A 480 1.07 -3.62 -37.78
CA VAL A 480 1.29 -2.60 -36.75
C VAL A 480 1.42 -1.24 -37.40
N SER A 481 0.48 -0.34 -37.12
CA SER A 481 0.46 1.03 -37.62
C SER A 481 1.01 2.04 -36.62
N SER A 482 1.06 1.69 -35.33
CA SER A 482 1.52 2.58 -34.26
C SER A 482 2.47 1.87 -33.29
N LEU A 483 3.62 2.49 -33.03
CA LEU A 483 4.62 2.06 -32.07
C LEU A 483 4.92 3.18 -31.06
N TYR A 484 4.62 2.93 -29.79
CA TYR A 484 4.99 3.80 -28.69
C TYR A 484 6.21 3.27 -27.95
N VAL A 485 7.19 4.14 -27.70
CA VAL A 485 8.45 3.77 -27.04
C VAL A 485 8.75 4.72 -25.89
N ARG A 486 8.96 4.17 -24.70
CA ARG A 486 9.36 4.93 -23.49
C ARG A 486 10.52 4.26 -22.78
N GLY A 487 11.58 5.02 -22.51
CA GLY A 487 12.77 4.55 -21.77
C GLY A 487 13.66 3.58 -22.56
N ILE A 488 13.46 3.46 -23.87
CA ILE A 488 14.22 2.59 -24.78
C ILE A 488 14.84 3.45 -25.87
N VAL A 489 16.11 3.18 -26.16
CA VAL A 489 16.91 3.83 -27.20
C VAL A 489 17.05 2.86 -28.37
N ILE A 490 16.43 3.20 -29.48
CA ILE A 490 16.55 2.43 -30.73
C ILE A 490 17.81 2.92 -31.47
N ILE A 491 18.78 2.03 -31.61
CA ILE A 491 20.09 2.28 -32.24
C ILE A 491 20.15 1.68 -33.65
N ASP A 492 21.11 2.15 -34.45
CA ASP A 492 21.60 1.60 -35.72
C ASP A 492 20.60 0.84 -36.60
N PRO A 493 20.13 1.44 -37.72
CA PRO A 493 20.31 2.84 -38.16
C PRO A 493 19.46 3.87 -37.39
N GLY A 494 18.73 3.43 -36.36
CA GLY A 494 17.99 4.28 -35.44
C GLY A 494 16.50 4.40 -35.76
N LEU A 495 15.80 5.23 -34.98
CA LEU A 495 14.33 5.32 -34.99
C LEU A 495 13.72 5.75 -36.33
N GLU A 496 14.43 6.57 -37.12
CA GLU A 496 13.91 7.10 -38.39
C GLU A 496 13.68 6.00 -39.43
N GLU A 497 14.40 4.89 -39.36
CA GLU A 497 14.18 3.75 -40.27
C GLU A 497 12.82 3.08 -40.03
N LEU A 498 12.35 3.06 -38.79
CA LEU A 498 11.05 2.47 -38.46
C LEU A 498 9.86 3.35 -38.91
N ARG A 499 10.09 4.67 -39.07
CA ARG A 499 9.03 5.64 -39.41
C ARG A 499 8.50 5.51 -40.85
N SER A 500 9.21 4.82 -41.73
CA SER A 500 8.70 4.57 -43.08
C SER A 500 7.45 3.67 -43.07
N ASP A 501 7.34 2.82 -42.04
CA ASP A 501 6.37 1.73 -42.00
C ASP A 501 5.37 1.87 -40.84
N VAL A 502 5.72 2.60 -39.78
CA VAL A 502 4.93 2.70 -38.53
C VAL A 502 4.93 4.14 -38.01
N GLU A 503 3.79 4.62 -37.50
CA GLU A 503 3.72 5.88 -36.76
C GLU A 503 4.38 5.71 -35.38
N ILE A 504 5.40 6.52 -35.09
CA ILE A 504 6.21 6.37 -33.87
C ILE A 504 6.03 7.55 -32.93
N GLU A 505 5.56 7.25 -31.72
CA GLU A 505 5.52 8.17 -30.61
C GLU A 505 6.63 7.83 -29.61
N VAL A 506 7.47 8.81 -29.27
CA VAL A 506 8.55 8.65 -28.29
C VAL A 506 8.29 9.56 -27.12
N ALA A 507 8.09 8.96 -25.94
CA ALA A 507 8.05 9.70 -24.70
C ALA A 507 9.46 9.81 -24.10
N ALA A 508 9.95 11.05 -23.97
CA ALA A 508 11.16 11.31 -23.24
C ALA A 508 10.97 10.96 -21.76
N PHE A 509 11.96 10.31 -21.16
CA PHE A 509 11.98 10.12 -19.72
C PHE A 509 12.30 11.47 -19.06
N GLN A 510 11.31 12.13 -18.46
CA GLN A 510 11.54 13.28 -17.58
C GLN A 510 11.70 12.79 -16.14
N PRO A 511 12.86 12.98 -15.49
CA PRO A 511 13.10 12.52 -14.11
C PRO A 511 12.15 13.14 -13.08
N ASP A 512 11.56 14.30 -13.40
CA ASP A 512 10.68 15.06 -12.51
C ASP A 512 9.17 14.70 -12.69
N ASP A 513 8.81 13.97 -13.76
CA ASP A 513 7.44 13.44 -14.02
C ASP A 513 7.14 12.15 -13.23
N LEU A 514 7.45 12.17 -11.92
CA LEU A 514 6.88 11.17 -11.01
C LEU A 514 5.38 11.39 -10.78
N SER A 515 4.87 12.58 -11.12
CA SER A 515 3.46 12.76 -11.46
C SER A 515 3.29 12.44 -12.94
N LEU A 516 2.75 11.27 -13.25
CA LEU A 516 2.21 10.96 -14.57
C LEU A 516 1.37 12.16 -15.04
N SER A 517 1.59 12.67 -16.25
CA SER A 517 0.74 13.72 -16.83
C SER A 517 -0.72 13.26 -16.82
N GLU A 518 -1.70 14.18 -16.80
CA GLU A 518 -3.13 13.77 -16.82
C GLU A 518 -3.45 12.83 -17.99
N ASP A 519 -2.77 13.00 -19.13
CA ASP A 519 -2.84 12.06 -20.25
C ASP A 519 -2.23 10.69 -19.91
N ASP A 520 -1.06 10.60 -19.28
CA ASP A 520 -0.47 9.34 -18.79
C ASP A 520 -1.29 8.70 -17.65
N THR A 521 -2.02 9.47 -16.83
CA THR A 521 -2.92 8.96 -15.78
C THR A 521 -4.23 8.37 -16.31
N ASN A 522 -4.67 8.79 -17.51
CA ASN A 522 -5.79 8.14 -18.18
C ASN A 522 -5.42 6.71 -18.67
N TRP A 523 -4.12 6.41 -18.84
CA TRP A 523 -3.64 5.11 -19.33
C TRP A 523 -3.08 4.21 -18.22
N ASN A 524 -2.43 4.81 -17.22
CA ASN A 524 -2.09 4.17 -15.96
C ASN A 524 -3.21 4.45 -14.96
N TYR A 525 -4.25 3.62 -14.98
CA TYR A 525 -5.12 3.54 -13.82
C TYR A 525 -4.28 3.01 -12.67
N VAL A 526 -3.77 3.94 -11.86
CA VAL A 526 -3.36 3.68 -10.49
C VAL A 526 -4.64 3.24 -9.80
N PHE A 527 -4.95 1.94 -9.89
CA PHE A 527 -5.67 1.30 -8.81
C PHE A 527 -4.93 1.78 -7.55
N PRO A 528 -5.60 2.35 -6.55
CA PRO A 528 -4.92 2.93 -5.39
C PRO A 528 -4.43 1.79 -4.49
N VAL A 529 -3.52 0.98 -5.04
CA VAL A 529 -2.78 -0.09 -4.42
C VAL A 529 -2.03 0.53 -3.24
N ASP A 530 -1.40 1.69 -3.44
CA ASP A 530 -0.73 2.44 -2.38
C ASP A 530 -1.65 2.88 -1.23
N GLU A 531 -2.94 3.15 -1.48
CA GLU A 531 -3.91 3.38 -0.40
C GLU A 531 -4.27 2.07 0.30
N ALA A 532 -4.45 0.97 -0.44
CA ALA A 532 -4.74 -0.34 0.14
C ALA A 532 -3.58 -0.91 0.98
N TRP A 533 -2.33 -0.50 0.72
CA TRP A 533 -1.14 -0.86 1.51
C TRP A 533 -0.93 0.00 2.77
N ARG A 534 -1.48 1.22 2.80
CA ARG A 534 -1.35 2.16 3.93
C ARG A 534 -2.49 2.05 4.95
N LEU A 535 -3.50 1.22 4.67
CA LEU A 535 -4.55 0.79 5.60
C LEU A 535 -4.17 -0.55 6.24
#